data_AF-A0AAU9NX09-F1
#
_entry.id   AF-A0AAU9NX09-F1
#
_cell.length_a   1.000
_cell.length_b   1.000
_cell.length_c   1.000
_cell.angle_alpha   90.00
_cell.angle_beta   90.00
_cell.angle_gamma   90.00
#
_symmetry.space_group_name_H-M   'P 1'
#
loop_
_entity.id
_entity.type
_entity.pdbx_description
1 polymer ?
#
loop_
_entity_poly.entity_id
_entity_poly.type
_entity_poly.pdbx_seq_one_letter_code
_entity_poly.pdbx_strand_id
1 'polypeptide(L)'
;MTREFFNWKSCGEELVWEEAEELLEVVEHSYPTTFQKVQIRVKPIRSAILEDFHATIKRFMGASVDALTREQIASLPEDLEELEEFKFDLSWGNKRLDMVDKLKFGNDPLHKEFMPLEESLEPLKATVDMQ
;
A
#
# COMPACT_ATOMS: atom_id res chain seq x y z
N MET A 1 -32.55 -15.69 -3.34
CA MET A 1 -31.27 -16.05 -2.71
C MET A 1 -30.65 -14.75 -2.21
N THR A 2 -30.90 -14.39 -0.96
CA THR A 2 -30.40 -13.15 -0.35
C THR A 2 -28.88 -13.25 -0.24
N ARG A 3 -28.14 -12.38 -0.93
CA ARG A 3 -26.71 -12.24 -0.73
C ARG A 3 -26.52 -11.72 0.69
N GLU A 4 -26.06 -12.57 1.60
CA GLU A 4 -25.49 -12.10 2.87
C GLU A 4 -24.25 -11.28 2.51
N PHE A 5 -24.36 -9.96 2.66
CA PHE A 5 -23.23 -9.07 2.47
C PHE A 5 -22.19 -9.32 3.58
N PHE A 6 -20.93 -9.17 3.22
CA PHE A 6 -19.85 -9.16 4.19
C PHE A 6 -20.09 -8.03 5.20
N ASN A 7 -20.21 -8.38 6.48
CA ASN A 7 -20.32 -7.42 7.57
C ASN A 7 -19.16 -7.65 8.54
N TRP A 8 -18.09 -6.89 8.39
CA TRP A 8 -16.90 -7.02 9.23
C TRP A 8 -17.18 -6.67 10.70
N LYS A 9 -18.20 -5.83 10.99
CA LYS A 9 -18.64 -5.50 12.35
C LYS A 9 -19.23 -6.67 13.13
N SER A 10 -19.45 -7.82 12.46
CA SER A 10 -19.88 -9.07 13.11
C SER A 10 -18.73 -9.98 13.55
N CYS A 11 -17.48 -9.54 13.33
CA CYS A 11 -16.29 -10.35 13.61
C CYS A 11 -15.73 -10.22 15.04
N GLY A 12 -16.14 -9.26 15.88
CA GLY A 12 -15.39 -8.91 17.10
C GLY A 12 -16.03 -9.21 18.47
N GLU A 13 -15.28 -9.93 19.32
CA GLU A 13 -15.20 -9.82 20.79
C GLU A 13 -13.72 -10.09 21.20
N GLU A 14 -12.76 -9.19 20.92
CA GLU A 14 -11.41 -9.23 21.54
C GLU A 14 -10.60 -7.93 21.33
N LEU A 15 -9.79 -7.52 22.31
CA LEU A 15 -9.08 -6.21 22.39
C LEU A 15 -8.10 -5.89 21.24
N VAL A 16 -7.66 -6.87 20.45
CA VAL A 16 -6.82 -6.67 19.25
C VAL A 16 -7.63 -6.07 18.09
N TRP A 17 -8.95 -6.09 18.22
CA TRP A 17 -9.88 -5.63 17.20
C TRP A 17 -10.00 -4.10 17.16
N GLU A 18 -9.81 -3.36 18.26
CA GLU A 18 -10.10 -1.91 18.30
C GLU A 18 -9.31 -1.09 17.25
N GLU A 19 -7.98 -1.29 17.15
CA GLU A 19 -7.18 -0.63 16.11
C GLU A 19 -7.58 -1.06 14.69
N ALA A 20 -7.95 -2.33 14.52
CA ALA A 20 -8.39 -2.86 13.25
C ALA A 20 -9.76 -2.27 12.86
N GLU A 21 -10.67 -2.09 13.83
CA GLU A 21 -11.97 -1.46 13.62
C GLU A 21 -11.81 -0.03 13.12
N GLU A 22 -11.01 0.80 13.80
CA GLU A 22 -10.77 2.18 13.39
C GLU A 22 -10.26 2.26 11.95
N LEU A 23 -9.28 1.42 11.60
CA LEU A 23 -8.75 1.36 10.25
C LEU A 23 -9.80 0.91 9.24
N LEU A 24 -10.59 -0.12 9.55
CA LEU A 24 -11.67 -0.61 8.69
C LEU A 24 -12.76 0.44 8.51
N GLU A 25 -13.12 1.20 9.54
CA GLU A 25 -14.07 2.31 9.45
C GLU A 25 -13.54 3.43 8.55
N VAL A 26 -12.26 3.82 8.71
CA VAL A 26 -11.62 4.83 7.86
C VAL A 26 -11.61 4.39 6.40
N VAL A 27 -11.29 3.12 6.13
CA VAL A 27 -11.30 2.55 4.78
C VAL A 27 -12.72 2.49 4.22
N GLU A 28 -13.71 2.02 4.98
CA GLU A 28 -15.11 1.96 4.54
C GLU A 28 -15.66 3.35 4.23
N HIS A 29 -15.32 4.35 5.06
CA HIS A 29 -15.75 5.73 4.85
C HIS A 29 -15.08 6.36 3.63
N SER A 30 -13.78 6.15 3.45
CA SER A 30 -13.00 6.75 2.36
C SER A 30 -13.20 6.04 1.02
N TYR A 31 -13.47 4.73 1.08
CA TYR A 31 -13.54 3.81 -0.06
C TYR A 31 -14.73 2.86 0.08
N PRO A 32 -15.96 3.35 -0.11
CA PRO A 32 -17.19 2.60 0.18
C PRO A 32 -17.38 1.34 -0.67
N THR A 33 -16.67 1.22 -1.80
CA THR A 33 -16.75 0.05 -2.67
C THR A 33 -15.88 -1.12 -2.19
N THR A 34 -14.94 -0.88 -1.28
CA THR A 34 -13.91 -1.86 -0.86
C THR A 34 -14.50 -3.19 -0.43
N PHE A 35 -15.51 -3.17 0.45
CA PHE A 35 -16.10 -4.39 1.01
C PHE A 35 -17.36 -4.87 0.27
N GLN A 36 -17.87 -4.08 -0.69
CA GLN A 36 -19.21 -4.25 -1.26
C GLN A 36 -19.40 -5.60 -1.98
N LYS A 37 -18.33 -6.12 -2.59
CA LYS A 37 -18.35 -7.35 -3.40
C LYS A 37 -17.75 -8.55 -2.68
N VAL A 38 -17.24 -8.37 -1.45
CA VAL A 38 -16.54 -9.40 -0.68
C VAL A 38 -17.46 -10.58 -0.42
N GLN A 39 -16.97 -11.78 -0.72
CA GLN A 39 -17.76 -13.02 -0.69
C GLN A 39 -17.10 -14.08 0.19
N ILE A 40 -16.96 -13.77 1.48
CA ILE A 40 -16.42 -14.72 2.47
C ILE A 40 -17.54 -15.19 3.40
N ARG A 41 -17.91 -16.47 3.28
CA ARG A 41 -19.06 -17.06 4.00
C ARG A 41 -18.67 -17.78 5.28
N VAL A 42 -17.43 -18.27 5.39
CA VAL A 42 -16.96 -19.08 6.52
C VAL A 42 -16.36 -18.15 7.58
N LYS A 43 -16.92 -18.13 8.80
CA LYS A 43 -16.54 -17.18 9.85
C LYS A 43 -15.04 -17.20 10.20
N PRO A 44 -14.38 -18.36 10.44
CA PRO A 44 -12.93 -18.38 10.68
C PRO A 44 -12.10 -17.82 9.52
N ILE A 45 -12.48 -18.15 8.28
CA ILE A 45 -11.79 -17.64 7.07
C ILE A 45 -11.99 -16.12 6.95
N ARG A 46 -13.16 -15.61 7.34
CA ARG A 46 -13.47 -14.19 7.35
C ARG A 46 -12.56 -13.41 8.30
N SER A 47 -12.33 -13.93 9.51
CA SER A 47 -11.44 -13.30 10.49
C SER A 47 -10.00 -13.27 9.99
N ALA A 48 -9.47 -14.40 9.50
CA ALA A 48 -8.10 -14.47 8.97
C ALA A 48 -7.88 -13.48 7.82
N ILE A 49 -8.81 -13.41 6.85
CA ILE A 49 -8.68 -12.47 5.74
C ILE A 49 -8.79 -11.01 6.19
N LEU A 50 -9.58 -10.71 7.23
CA LEU A 50 -9.67 -9.37 7.80
C LEU A 50 -8.39 -8.97 8.55
N GLU A 51 -7.75 -9.92 9.23
CA GLU A 51 -6.44 -9.73 9.86
C GLU A 51 -5.36 -9.47 8.81
N ASP A 52 -5.33 -10.27 7.73
CA ASP A 52 -4.41 -10.07 6.61
C ASP A 52 -4.66 -8.72 5.93
N PHE A 53 -5.93 -8.36 5.70
CA PHE A 53 -6.30 -7.05 5.19
C PHE A 53 -5.79 -5.92 6.08
N HIS A 54 -6.03 -6.01 7.39
CA HIS A 54 -5.59 -5.02 8.35
C HIS A 54 -4.06 -4.89 8.35
N ALA A 55 -3.32 -6.01 8.34
CA ALA A 55 -1.86 -6.01 8.31
C ALA A 55 -1.32 -5.36 7.03
N THR A 56 -1.87 -5.70 5.86
CA THR A 56 -1.47 -5.13 4.56
C THR A 56 -1.75 -3.64 4.52
N ILE A 57 -2.96 -3.20 4.89
CA ILE A 57 -3.29 -1.76 4.88
C ILE A 57 -2.51 -1.00 5.95
N LYS A 58 -2.26 -1.56 7.13
CA LYS A 58 -1.44 -0.92 8.17
C LYS A 58 0.01 -0.77 7.73
N ARG A 59 0.59 -1.77 7.06
CA ARG A 59 1.93 -1.65 6.44
C ARG A 59 1.96 -0.57 5.37
N PHE A 60 0.90 -0.47 4.58
CA PHE A 60 0.80 0.49 3.49
C PHE A 60 0.54 1.94 3.96
N MET A 61 -0.38 2.13 4.91
CA MET A 61 -0.81 3.45 5.38
C MET A 61 -0.05 3.95 6.60
N GLY A 62 0.48 3.05 7.43
CA GLY A 62 1.23 3.38 8.64
C GLY A 62 2.67 3.81 8.37
N ALA A 63 3.22 3.45 7.20
CA ALA A 63 4.52 3.94 6.78
C ALA A 63 4.39 5.31 6.11
N SER A 64 5.22 6.28 6.50
CA SER A 64 5.43 7.48 5.70
C SER A 64 5.94 7.09 4.32
N VAL A 65 5.56 7.84 3.28
CA VAL A 65 6.09 7.70 1.92
C VAL A 65 7.62 7.67 1.92
N ASP A 66 8.25 8.42 2.83
CA ASP A 66 9.70 8.48 2.98
C ASP A 66 10.30 7.20 3.60
N ALA A 67 9.54 6.47 4.40
CA ALA A 67 9.97 5.26 5.09
C ALA A 67 9.84 3.97 4.25
N LEU A 68 9.00 3.98 3.20
CA LEU A 68 8.77 2.80 2.35
C LEU A 68 9.98 2.47 1.46
N THR A 69 10.56 1.27 1.58
CA THR A 69 11.65 0.86 0.68
C THR A 69 11.13 0.43 -0.69
N ARG A 70 12.03 0.32 -1.67
CA ARG A 70 11.70 -0.14 -3.03
C ARG A 70 11.15 -1.58 -3.01
N GLU A 71 11.72 -2.43 -2.16
CA GLU A 71 11.31 -3.82 -1.99
C GLU A 71 9.90 -3.89 -1.39
N GLN A 72 9.61 -3.06 -0.39
CA GLN A 72 8.28 -2.99 0.22
C GLN A 72 7.22 -2.50 -0.77
N ILE A 73 7.55 -1.51 -1.59
CA ILE A 73 6.66 -1.01 -2.65
C ILE A 73 6.47 -2.07 -3.75
N ALA A 74 7.50 -2.85 -4.06
CA ALA A 74 7.44 -3.90 -5.07
C ALA A 74 6.66 -5.14 -4.63
N SER A 75 6.58 -5.44 -3.32
CA SER A 75 5.82 -6.58 -2.79
C SER A 75 4.36 -6.27 -2.48
N LEU A 76 4.00 -4.99 -2.27
CA LEU A 76 2.61 -4.59 -2.01
C LEU A 76 1.59 -4.92 -3.12
N PRO A 77 1.92 -4.92 -4.43
CA PRO A 77 0.98 -5.33 -5.47
C PRO A 77 0.51 -6.77 -5.30
N GLU A 78 1.42 -7.68 -4.95
CA GLU A 78 1.09 -9.09 -4.70
C GLU A 78 0.16 -9.22 -3.50
N ASP A 79 0.48 -8.53 -2.39
CA ASP A 79 -0.37 -8.50 -1.18
C ASP A 79 -1.79 -7.95 -1.46
N LEU A 80 -1.92 -6.97 -2.37
CA LEU A 80 -3.22 -6.42 -2.77
C LEU A 80 -3.97 -7.36 -3.72
N GLU A 81 -3.27 -8.03 -4.64
CA GLU A 81 -3.86 -8.99 -5.58
C GLU A 81 -4.49 -10.17 -4.83
N GLU A 82 -3.82 -10.71 -3.81
CA GLU A 82 -4.35 -11.77 -2.94
C GLU A 82 -5.69 -11.35 -2.29
N LEU A 83 -5.80 -10.10 -1.84
CA LEU A 83 -7.04 -9.57 -1.27
C LEU A 83 -8.11 -9.35 -2.34
N GLU A 84 -7.75 -8.93 -3.55
CA GLU A 84 -8.68 -8.79 -4.68
C GLU A 84 -9.30 -10.14 -5.11
N GLU A 85 -8.61 -11.28 -4.90
CA GLU A 85 -9.18 -12.62 -5.11
C GLU A 85 -10.45 -12.84 -4.29
N PHE A 86 -10.47 -12.32 -3.06
CA PHE A 86 -11.61 -12.34 -2.14
C PHE A 86 -12.67 -11.26 -2.45
N LYS A 87 -12.52 -10.55 -3.56
CA LYS A 87 -13.42 -9.51 -4.07
C LYS A 87 -13.43 -8.21 -3.27
N PHE A 88 -12.32 -7.91 -2.59
CA PHE A 88 -12.07 -6.56 -2.14
C PHE A 88 -11.84 -5.65 -3.36
N ASP A 89 -12.41 -4.44 -3.36
CA ASP A 89 -12.11 -3.44 -4.38
C ASP A 89 -10.95 -2.57 -3.90
N LEU A 90 -9.74 -2.88 -4.39
CA LEU A 90 -8.48 -2.23 -4.00
C LEU A 90 -7.90 -1.39 -5.14
N SER A 91 -8.73 -1.00 -6.10
CA SER A 91 -8.37 -0.06 -7.16
C SER A 91 -7.77 1.24 -6.62
N TRP A 92 -8.25 1.71 -5.46
CA TRP A 92 -7.71 2.87 -4.77
C TRP A 92 -6.31 2.62 -4.18
N GLY A 93 -6.04 1.42 -3.67
CA GLY A 93 -4.76 1.00 -3.12
C GLY A 93 -3.70 0.95 -4.23
N ASN A 94 -4.04 0.28 -5.33
CA ASN A 94 -3.23 0.22 -6.55
C ASN A 94 -2.89 1.61 -7.11
N LYS A 95 -3.89 2.51 -7.18
CA LYS A 95 -3.66 3.89 -7.64
C LYS A 95 -2.72 4.67 -6.72
N ARG A 96 -2.87 4.51 -5.40
CA ARG A 96 -1.98 5.17 -4.43
C ARG A 96 -0.56 4.62 -4.52
N LEU A 97 -0.40 3.31 -4.69
CA LEU A 97 0.90 2.68 -4.83
C LEU A 97 1.65 3.18 -6.07
N ASP A 98 0.96 3.28 -7.22
CA ASP A 98 1.51 3.88 -8.44
C ASP A 98 1.96 5.34 -8.23
N MET A 99 1.19 6.13 -7.47
CA MET A 99 1.59 7.50 -7.12
C MET A 99 2.83 7.53 -6.23
N VAL A 100 2.91 6.65 -5.22
CA VAL A 100 4.05 6.56 -4.31
C VAL A 100 5.32 6.16 -5.05
N ASP A 101 5.25 5.14 -5.91
CA ASP A 101 6.37 4.67 -6.72
C ASP A 101 6.91 5.80 -7.64
N LYS A 102 6.01 6.48 -8.35
CA LYS A 102 6.38 7.62 -9.21
C LYS A 102 6.97 8.80 -8.44
N LEU A 103 6.40 9.15 -7.30
CA LEU A 103 6.90 10.27 -6.49
C LEU A 103 8.28 9.97 -5.90
N LYS A 104 8.52 8.72 -5.48
CA LYS A 104 9.75 8.34 -4.79
C LYS A 104 10.88 7.99 -5.75
N PHE A 105 10.57 7.31 -6.84
CA PHE A 105 11.55 6.72 -7.75
C PHE A 105 11.41 7.19 -9.21
N GLY A 106 10.44 8.04 -9.53
CA GLY A 106 10.22 8.50 -10.90
C GLY A 106 11.39 9.29 -11.49
N ASN A 107 12.25 9.86 -10.63
CA ASN A 107 13.46 10.58 -11.06
C ASN A 107 14.70 9.67 -11.15
N ASP A 108 14.63 8.40 -10.77
CA ASP A 108 15.79 7.48 -10.81
C ASP A 108 16.40 7.33 -12.22
N PRO A 109 15.63 7.25 -13.32
CA PRO A 109 16.21 7.20 -14.66
C PRO A 109 17.03 8.46 -14.98
N LEU A 110 16.50 9.63 -14.64
CA LEU A 110 17.19 10.91 -14.82
C LEU A 110 18.45 10.96 -13.96
N HIS A 111 18.38 10.54 -12.70
CA HIS A 111 19.54 10.53 -11.82
C HIS A 111 20.69 9.64 -12.35
N LYS A 112 20.35 8.48 -12.92
CA LYS A 112 21.31 7.60 -13.60
C LYS A 112 21.94 8.23 -14.85
N GLU A 113 21.20 9.06 -15.57
CA GLU A 113 21.73 9.81 -16.72
C GLU A 113 22.61 10.99 -16.30
N PHE A 114 22.33 11.60 -15.15
CA PHE A 114 23.10 12.73 -14.63
C PHE A 114 24.40 12.33 -13.91
N MET A 115 24.47 11.15 -13.27
CA MET A 115 25.70 10.72 -12.56
C MET A 115 26.96 10.73 -13.44
N PRO A 116 26.96 10.13 -14.66
CA PRO A 116 28.15 10.17 -15.53
C PRO A 116 28.54 11.59 -15.95
N LEU A 117 27.55 12.50 -16.06
CA LEU A 117 27.79 13.90 -16.37
C LEU A 117 28.42 14.63 -15.18
N GLU A 118 27.96 14.40 -13.95
CA GLU A 118 28.58 14.93 -12.74
C GLU A 118 30.02 14.41 -12.55
N GLU A 119 30.23 13.11 -12.69
CA GLU A 119 31.56 12.48 -12.62
C GLU A 119 32.52 13.04 -13.68
N SER A 120 32.01 13.33 -14.89
CA SER A 120 32.81 13.95 -15.95
C SER A 120 33.15 15.43 -15.68
N LEU A 121 32.38 16.11 -14.82
CA LEU A 121 32.55 17.54 -14.50
C LEU A 121 33.36 17.76 -13.21
N GLU A 122 33.53 16.75 -12.36
CA GLU A 122 34.38 16.78 -11.16
C GLU A 122 35.82 17.29 -11.43
N PRO A 123 36.55 16.81 -12.46
CA PRO A 123 37.91 17.29 -12.74
C PRO A 123 37.98 18.77 -13.16
N LEU A 124 36.90 19.28 -13.77
CA LEU A 124 36.79 20.66 -14.23
C LEU A 124 36.46 21.63 -13.08
N LYS A 125 35.70 21.20 -12.07
CA LYS A 125 35.48 21.98 -10.84
C LYS A 125 36.78 22.13 -10.05
N ALA A 126 37.56 21.06 -9.93
CA ALA A 126 38.85 21.06 -9.23
C ALA A 126 39.89 22.05 -9.82
N THR A 127 39.75 22.41 -11.09
CA THR A 127 40.63 23.39 -11.75
C THR A 127 40.17 24.84 -11.58
N VAL A 128 38.88 25.07 -11.34
CA VAL A 128 38.31 26.42 -11.11
C VAL A 128 38.50 26.85 -9.65
N ASP A 129 38.46 25.91 -8.70
CA ASP A 129 38.67 26.18 -7.27
C ASP A 129 40.16 26.41 -6.88
N MET A 130 41.10 26.21 -7.81
CA MET A 130 42.53 26.48 -7.61
C MET A 130 42.99 27.86 -8.14
N GLN A 131 42.07 28.72 -8.59
CA GLN A 131 42.33 30.13 -8.92
C GLN A 131 41.84 31.07 -7.82
#